data_AF-A0A9D5TB52-F1
#
_entry.id   AF-A0A9D5TB52-F1
#
_cell.length_a   1.000
_cell.length_b   1.000
_cell.length_c   1.000
_cell.angle_alpha   90.00
_cell.angle_beta   90.00
_cell.angle_gamma   90.00
#
_symmetry.space_group_name_H-M   'P 1'
#
loop_
_entity.id
_entity.type
_entity.pdbx_description
1 polymer ?
#
loop_
_entity_poly.entity_id
_entity_poly.type
_entity_poly.pdbx_seq_one_letter_code
_entity_poly.pdbx_strand_id
1 'polypeptide(L)'
;NGMFTFRIVDPLLFYTHIAGNVADEYRKETIMETLKADFLHALNPAFAKMSEMGVRYSSIPAHTEELSEAIDTAMGPKWKVQRGIKIESVSFNALNAPKEDEDEIQRIKKSIIMSDPMLAGGYQTTGMTDAAMNAANNPNGAVNAFMGMGMAGNMMGNTAALFQQGMAQQQYQQAQQPAPAPAPAPAPADGWKCSCGNTVSGNFCPNCGSKKPAPAGSWKCSCGNEATGNFCPNCGNKRPDAEWKCSCGTVNKGNFCSNCGNKKQ
;
A
#
# COMPACT_ATOMS: atom_id res chain seq x y z
N ASN A 1 2.39 10.73 -22.82
CA ASN A 1 1.78 11.78 -23.68
C ASN A 1 0.27 11.75 -23.52
N GLY A 2 -0.33 12.86 -23.09
CA GLY A 2 -1.78 13.00 -22.93
C GLY A 2 -2.34 14.09 -23.85
N MET A 3 -3.65 14.03 -24.10
CA MET A 3 -4.43 15.02 -24.81
C MET A 3 -5.60 15.46 -23.93
N PHE A 4 -5.98 16.73 -24.04
CA PHE A 4 -7.22 17.23 -23.44
C PHE A 4 -7.99 18.03 -24.47
N THR A 5 -9.32 17.98 -24.36
CA THR A 5 -10.26 18.77 -25.13
C THR A 5 -10.97 19.73 -24.19
N PHE A 6 -11.13 20.98 -24.61
CA PHE A 6 -11.92 21.97 -23.88
C PHE A 6 -13.02 22.52 -24.78
N ARG A 7 -14.09 23.01 -24.15
CA ARG A 7 -15.24 23.63 -24.82
C ARG A 7 -15.44 25.04 -24.28
N ILE A 8 -15.71 25.99 -25.17
CA ILE A 8 -16.17 27.33 -24.78
C ILE A 8 -17.64 27.21 -24.34
N VAL A 9 -17.92 27.60 -23.11
CA VAL A 9 -19.26 27.56 -22.50
C VAL A 9 -19.84 28.94 -22.27
N ASP A 10 -18.99 29.95 -22.15
CA ASP A 10 -19.39 31.36 -22.11
C ASP A 10 -18.53 32.16 -23.11
N PRO A 11 -19.04 32.35 -24.35
CA PRO A 11 -18.31 33.06 -25.39
C PRO A 11 -18.04 34.53 -25.04
N LEU A 12 -18.94 35.17 -24.28
CA LEU A 12 -18.79 36.57 -23.89
C LEU A 12 -17.64 36.70 -22.90
N LEU A 13 -17.63 35.87 -21.86
CA LEU A 13 -16.57 35.84 -20.86
C LEU A 13 -15.21 35.43 -21.47
N PHE A 14 -15.22 34.46 -22.38
CA PHE A 14 -14.01 34.09 -23.13
C PHE A 14 -13.48 35.28 -23.93
N TYR A 15 -14.35 35.99 -24.65
CA TYR A 15 -13.94 37.14 -25.44
C TYR A 15 -13.41 38.27 -24.54
N THR A 16 -14.12 38.67 -23.49
CA THR A 16 -13.73 39.80 -22.63
C THR A 16 -12.43 39.57 -21.86
N HIS A 17 -12.20 38.37 -21.34
CA HIS A 17 -11.05 38.10 -20.47
C HIS A 17 -9.83 37.53 -21.19
N ILE A 18 -10.00 36.97 -22.38
CA ILE A 18 -8.88 36.37 -23.14
C ILE A 18 -8.57 37.17 -24.40
N ALA A 19 -9.57 37.47 -25.23
CA ALA A 19 -9.34 38.12 -26.52
C ALA A 19 -9.48 39.66 -26.46
N GLY A 20 -10.09 40.20 -25.40
CA GLY A 20 -10.55 41.60 -25.36
C GLY A 20 -9.46 42.66 -25.43
N ASN A 21 -8.20 42.29 -25.13
CA ASN A 21 -7.04 43.20 -25.20
C ASN A 21 -6.22 43.05 -26.49
N VAL A 22 -6.68 42.25 -27.46
CA VAL A 22 -5.97 42.03 -28.73
C VAL A 22 -6.72 42.70 -29.86
N ALA A 23 -6.04 43.62 -30.56
CA ALA A 23 -6.65 44.49 -31.56
C ALA A 23 -7.03 43.77 -32.86
N ASP A 24 -6.26 42.75 -33.27
CA ASP A 24 -6.40 42.10 -34.58
C ASP A 24 -6.80 40.62 -34.46
N GLU A 25 -5.85 39.73 -34.13
CA GLU A 25 -6.07 38.28 -34.15
C GLU A 25 -5.54 37.62 -32.87
N TYR A 26 -6.41 36.86 -32.21
CA TYR A 26 -6.04 36.02 -31.08
C TYR A 26 -5.91 34.56 -31.53
N ARG A 27 -4.68 34.04 -31.56
CA ARG A 27 -4.38 32.69 -32.06
C ARG A 27 -4.54 31.63 -30.97
N LYS A 28 -4.85 30.40 -31.39
CA LYS A 28 -4.95 29.23 -30.51
C LYS A 28 -3.65 29.00 -29.75
N GLU A 29 -2.51 29.15 -30.41
CA GLU A 29 -1.18 28.86 -29.86
C GLU A 29 -0.93 29.70 -28.60
N THR A 30 -1.37 30.96 -28.62
CA THR A 30 -1.22 31.92 -27.52
C THR A 30 -1.93 31.49 -26.24
N ILE A 31 -3.15 30.93 -26.34
CA ILE A 31 -3.89 30.44 -25.18
C ILE A 31 -3.45 29.04 -24.77
N MET A 32 -3.06 28.19 -25.73
CA MET A 32 -2.75 26.79 -25.47
C MET A 32 -1.55 26.61 -24.52
N GLU A 33 -0.57 27.49 -24.54
CA GLU A 33 0.55 27.45 -23.57
C GLU A 33 0.05 27.63 -22.13
N THR A 34 -0.80 28.63 -21.92
CA THR A 34 -1.39 28.91 -20.60
C THR A 34 -2.31 27.77 -20.16
N LEU A 35 -3.15 27.24 -21.06
CA LEU A 35 -4.06 26.13 -20.74
C LEU A 35 -3.30 24.85 -20.40
N LYS A 36 -2.19 24.55 -21.09
CA LYS A 36 -1.33 23.42 -20.75
C LYS A 36 -0.73 23.57 -19.36
N ALA A 37 -0.25 24.76 -19.00
CA ALA A 37 0.30 25.01 -17.68
C ALA A 37 -0.75 24.83 -16.58
N ASP A 38 -1.92 25.45 -16.74
CA ASP A 38 -3.05 25.31 -15.82
C ASP A 38 -3.49 23.84 -15.67
N PHE A 39 -3.58 23.10 -16.79
CA PHE A 39 -3.91 21.68 -16.81
C PHE A 39 -2.91 20.85 -16.01
N LEU A 40 -1.61 21.05 -16.22
CA LEU A 40 -0.56 20.33 -15.50
C LEU A 40 -0.58 20.62 -14.00
N HIS A 41 -0.87 21.87 -13.61
CA HIS A 41 -1.04 22.22 -12.20
C HIS A 41 -2.23 21.52 -11.55
N ALA A 42 -3.32 21.33 -12.29
CA ALA A 42 -4.52 20.65 -11.81
C ALA A 42 -4.41 19.11 -11.83
N LEU A 43 -3.46 18.58 -12.58
CA LEU A 43 -3.26 17.15 -12.75
C LEU A 43 -2.87 16.46 -11.43
N ASN A 44 -1.99 17.07 -10.63
CA ASN A 44 -1.56 16.51 -9.34
C ASN A 44 -2.71 16.42 -8.32
N PRO A 45 -3.50 17.49 -8.06
CA PRO A 45 -4.71 17.41 -7.26
C PRO A 45 -5.72 16.39 -7.78
N ALA A 46 -5.88 16.28 -9.09
CA ALA A 46 -6.79 15.31 -9.68
C ALA A 46 -6.35 13.87 -9.41
N PHE A 47 -5.06 13.54 -9.58
CA PHE A 47 -4.54 12.22 -9.24
C PHE A 47 -4.65 11.89 -7.76
N ALA A 48 -4.48 12.87 -6.86
CA ALA A 48 -4.73 12.68 -5.45
C ALA A 48 -6.19 12.26 -5.18
N LYS A 49 -7.15 12.94 -5.81
CA LYS A 49 -8.58 12.61 -5.73
C LYS A 49 -8.89 11.22 -6.34
N MET A 50 -8.27 10.87 -7.46
CA MET A 50 -8.37 9.53 -8.05
C MET A 50 -7.87 8.44 -7.09
N SER A 51 -6.75 8.70 -6.40
CA SER A 51 -6.19 7.80 -5.40
C SER A 51 -7.12 7.61 -4.20
N GLU A 52 -7.78 8.68 -3.72
CA GLU A 52 -8.79 8.61 -2.65
C GLU A 52 -10.00 7.76 -3.04
N MET A 53 -10.39 7.76 -4.32
CA MET A 53 -11.44 6.89 -4.87
C MET A 53 -10.97 5.43 -5.08
N GLY A 54 -9.72 5.12 -4.72
CA GLY A 54 -9.13 3.79 -4.90
C GLY A 54 -8.69 3.47 -6.32
N VAL A 55 -8.69 4.46 -7.23
CA VAL A 55 -8.26 4.27 -8.60
C VAL A 55 -6.74 4.27 -8.66
N ARG A 56 -6.18 3.13 -9.05
CA ARG A 56 -4.73 2.98 -9.24
C ARG A 56 -4.30 3.63 -10.54
N TYR A 57 -3.04 4.05 -10.59
CA TYR A 57 -2.45 4.67 -11.78
C TYR A 57 -2.61 3.83 -13.05
N SER A 58 -2.41 2.51 -12.95
CA SER A 58 -2.58 1.57 -14.06
C SER A 58 -4.02 1.47 -14.58
N SER A 59 -5.00 1.86 -13.77
CA SER A 59 -6.43 1.83 -14.11
C SER A 59 -6.95 3.18 -14.62
N ILE A 60 -6.12 4.24 -14.60
CA ILE A 60 -6.51 5.58 -15.09
C ILE A 60 -7.10 5.57 -16.51
N PRO A 61 -6.57 4.80 -17.48
CA PRO A 61 -7.16 4.76 -18.82
C PRO A 61 -8.62 4.26 -18.86
N ALA A 62 -9.07 3.51 -17.85
CA ALA A 62 -10.44 3.05 -17.72
C ALA A 62 -11.35 4.03 -16.94
N HIS A 63 -10.75 5.07 -16.33
CA HIS A 63 -11.44 6.06 -15.49
C HIS A 63 -11.21 7.48 -15.99
N THR A 64 -11.29 7.68 -17.31
CA THR A 64 -11.02 8.98 -17.94
C THR A 64 -12.11 10.01 -17.65
N GLU A 65 -13.34 9.58 -17.38
CA GLU A 65 -14.45 10.47 -17.02
C GLU A 65 -14.25 11.03 -15.62
N GLU A 66 -13.96 10.18 -14.64
CA GLU A 66 -13.73 10.56 -13.26
C GLU A 66 -12.48 11.45 -13.14
N LEU A 67 -11.45 11.17 -13.94
CA LEU A 67 -10.28 12.03 -14.02
C LEU A 67 -10.60 13.39 -14.64
N SER A 68 -11.44 13.44 -15.68
CA SER A 68 -11.87 14.70 -16.27
C SER A 68 -12.65 15.55 -15.26
N GLU A 69 -13.53 14.93 -14.48
CA GLU A 69 -14.27 15.59 -13.40
C GLU A 69 -13.37 16.04 -12.25
N ALA A 70 -12.37 15.22 -11.88
CA ALA A 70 -11.40 15.58 -10.85
C ALA A 70 -10.54 16.78 -11.27
N ILE A 71 -10.12 16.82 -12.54
CA ILE A 71 -9.39 17.95 -13.11
C ILE A 71 -10.30 19.18 -13.23
N ASP A 72 -11.55 19.03 -13.68
CA ASP A 72 -12.50 20.14 -13.75
C ASP A 72 -12.83 20.69 -12.35
N THR A 73 -12.91 19.84 -11.32
CA THR A 73 -13.04 20.29 -9.93
C THR A 73 -11.82 21.10 -9.50
N ALA A 74 -10.62 20.63 -9.83
CA ALA A 74 -9.37 21.30 -9.47
C ALA A 74 -9.16 22.64 -10.22
N MET A 75 -9.70 22.78 -11.44
CA MET A 75 -9.59 24.00 -12.28
C MET A 75 -10.83 24.89 -12.29
N GLY A 76 -11.97 24.36 -11.85
CA GLY A 76 -13.31 24.83 -12.17
C GLY A 76 -13.56 26.33 -11.93
N PRO A 77 -13.09 26.93 -10.83
CA PRO A 77 -13.25 28.37 -10.62
C PRO A 77 -12.48 29.20 -11.65
N LYS A 78 -11.27 28.79 -12.04
CA LYS A 78 -10.45 29.58 -12.98
C LYS A 78 -10.99 29.50 -14.41
N TRP A 79 -11.25 28.29 -14.90
CA TRP A 79 -11.58 28.11 -16.30
C TRP A 79 -13.01 28.50 -16.63
N LYS A 80 -13.98 28.13 -15.79
CA LYS A 80 -15.39 28.45 -16.03
C LYS A 80 -15.70 29.92 -15.73
N VAL A 81 -15.25 30.44 -14.59
CA VAL A 81 -15.63 31.79 -14.11
C VAL A 81 -14.73 32.90 -14.64
N GLN A 82 -13.46 32.64 -14.93
CA GLN A 82 -12.55 33.70 -15.42
C GLN A 82 -12.32 33.65 -16.93
N ARG A 83 -12.63 32.51 -17.58
CA ARG A 83 -12.26 32.28 -18.99
C ARG A 83 -13.39 31.75 -19.86
N GLY A 84 -14.54 31.36 -19.29
CA GLY A 84 -15.68 30.86 -20.06
C GLY A 84 -15.42 29.53 -20.77
N ILE A 85 -14.50 28.71 -20.26
CA ILE A 85 -14.15 27.39 -20.83
C ILE A 85 -14.31 26.27 -19.79
N LYS A 86 -14.55 25.06 -20.26
CA LYS A 86 -14.55 23.84 -19.42
C LYS A 86 -13.74 22.73 -20.07
N ILE A 87 -13.29 21.76 -19.28
CA ILE A 87 -12.82 20.49 -19.84
C ILE A 87 -13.99 19.69 -20.37
N GLU A 88 -13.81 19.13 -21.55
CA GLU A 88 -14.76 18.21 -22.17
C GLU A 88 -14.30 16.76 -22.02
N SER A 89 -13.02 16.50 -22.29
CA SER A 89 -12.45 15.16 -22.16
C SER A 89 -10.94 15.19 -21.99
N VAL A 90 -10.42 14.16 -21.33
CA VAL A 90 -8.99 13.91 -21.17
C VAL A 90 -8.68 12.49 -21.64
N SER A 91 -7.60 12.33 -22.39
CA SER A 91 -7.16 11.03 -22.90
C SER A 91 -5.66 10.88 -22.71
N PHE A 92 -5.23 9.72 -22.22
CA PHE A 92 -3.81 9.39 -22.07
C PHE A 92 -3.46 8.32 -23.09
N ASN A 93 -2.46 8.56 -23.93
CA ASN A 93 -1.83 7.47 -24.66
C ASN A 93 -1.06 6.65 -23.63
N ALA A 94 -1.48 5.39 -23.46
CA ALA A 94 -0.93 4.36 -22.59
C ALA A 94 0.24 4.84 -21.73
N LEU A 95 -0.07 5.12 -20.46
CA LEU A 95 0.94 5.38 -19.44
C LEU A 95 1.78 4.11 -19.30
N ASN A 96 2.88 4.03 -20.04
CA ASN A 96 3.96 3.13 -19.66
C ASN A 96 4.39 3.62 -18.27
N ALA A 97 4.12 2.81 -17.24
CA ALA A 97 4.90 2.92 -16.02
C ALA A 97 6.37 2.95 -16.44
N PRO A 98 7.21 3.83 -15.86
CA PRO A 98 8.63 3.80 -16.17
C PRO A 98 9.12 2.36 -15.98
N LYS A 99 9.81 1.81 -16.98
CA LYS A 99 10.17 0.38 -17.01
C LYS A 99 10.88 -0.08 -15.73
N GLU A 100 11.59 0.82 -15.06
CA GLU A 100 12.21 0.58 -13.75
C GLU A 100 11.19 0.18 -12.66
N ASP A 101 10.03 0.83 -12.58
CA ASP A 101 9.00 0.48 -11.58
C ASP A 101 8.34 -0.86 -11.93
N GLU A 102 8.17 -1.15 -13.22
CA GLU A 102 7.64 -2.44 -13.67
C GLU A 102 8.62 -3.58 -13.35
N ASP A 103 9.90 -3.39 -13.67
CA ASP A 103 10.96 -4.36 -13.38
C ASP A 103 11.15 -4.56 -11.87
N GLU A 104 11.04 -3.50 -11.06
CA GLU A 104 11.13 -3.59 -9.61
C GLU A 104 9.91 -4.29 -9.01
N ILE A 105 8.69 -3.98 -9.45
CA ILE A 105 7.48 -4.69 -9.03
C ILE A 105 7.55 -6.17 -9.42
N GLN A 106 8.04 -6.49 -10.63
CA GLN A 106 8.24 -7.88 -11.05
C GLN A 106 9.32 -8.58 -10.22
N ARG A 107 10.41 -7.88 -9.90
CA ARG A 107 11.49 -8.39 -9.03
C ARG A 107 10.98 -8.67 -7.62
N ILE A 108 10.15 -7.78 -7.05
CA ILE A 108 9.54 -7.96 -5.72
C ILE A 108 8.54 -9.12 -5.74
N LYS A 109 7.68 -9.22 -6.77
CA LYS A 109 6.78 -10.36 -6.90
C LYS A 109 7.56 -11.67 -7.01
N LYS A 110 8.63 -11.68 -7.80
CA LYS A 110 9.52 -12.83 -7.97
C LYS A 110 10.25 -13.18 -6.68
N SER A 111 10.70 -12.20 -5.90
CA SER A 111 11.34 -12.45 -4.61
C SER A 111 10.35 -12.99 -3.58
N ILE A 112 9.09 -12.54 -3.58
CA ILE A 112 8.03 -13.10 -2.73
C ILE A 112 7.74 -14.56 -3.12
N ILE A 113 7.57 -14.83 -4.42
CA ILE A 113 7.38 -16.20 -4.94
C ILE A 113 8.57 -17.10 -4.57
N MET A 114 9.79 -16.58 -4.62
CA MET A 114 11.01 -17.32 -4.28
C MET A 114 11.26 -17.47 -2.78
N SER A 115 10.64 -16.61 -1.96
CA SER A 115 10.77 -16.66 -0.49
C SER A 115 9.90 -17.75 0.13
N ASP A 116 8.82 -18.15 -0.55
CA ASP A 116 8.00 -19.29 -0.17
C ASP A 116 8.47 -20.54 -0.94
N PRO A 117 8.99 -21.58 -0.24
CA PRO A 117 9.50 -22.79 -0.89
C PRO A 117 8.48 -23.53 -1.77
N MET A 118 7.19 -23.45 -1.43
CA MET A 118 6.13 -24.13 -2.19
C MET A 118 5.80 -23.37 -3.47
N LEU A 119 5.72 -22.03 -3.39
CA LEU A 119 5.55 -21.18 -4.57
C LEU A 119 6.79 -21.17 -5.47
N ALA A 120 7.99 -21.22 -4.88
CA ALA A 120 9.25 -21.32 -5.60
C ALA A 120 9.33 -22.62 -6.41
N GLY A 121 8.95 -23.76 -5.80
CA GLY A 121 8.92 -25.06 -6.48
C GLY A 121 7.91 -25.08 -7.64
N GLY A 122 6.72 -24.50 -7.45
CA GLY A 122 5.72 -24.35 -8.51
C GLY A 122 6.20 -23.46 -9.65
N TYR A 123 6.79 -22.30 -9.33
CA TYR A 123 7.33 -21.36 -10.32
C TYR A 123 8.50 -21.95 -11.12
N GLN A 124 9.39 -22.71 -10.46
CA GLN A 124 10.48 -23.43 -11.14
C GLN A 124 9.94 -24.53 -12.07
N THR A 125 8.92 -25.26 -11.61
CA THR A 125 8.30 -26.32 -12.41
C THR A 125 7.60 -25.73 -13.64
N THR A 126 6.84 -24.63 -13.49
CA THR A 126 6.21 -23.93 -14.62
C THR A 126 7.25 -23.39 -15.59
N GLY A 127 8.34 -22.77 -15.11
CA GLY A 127 9.43 -22.30 -15.97
C GLY A 127 10.13 -23.42 -16.74
N MET A 128 10.32 -24.60 -16.13
CA MET A 128 10.84 -25.79 -16.82
C MET A 128 9.83 -26.36 -17.82
N THR A 129 8.54 -26.29 -17.51
CA THR A 129 7.46 -26.81 -18.37
C THR A 129 7.28 -25.93 -19.60
N ASP A 130 7.30 -24.61 -19.44
CA ASP A 130 7.23 -23.65 -20.56
C ASP A 130 8.49 -23.72 -21.43
N ALA A 131 9.67 -23.88 -20.82
CA ALA A 131 10.91 -24.11 -21.56
C ALA A 131 10.87 -25.44 -22.33
N ALA A 132 10.32 -26.50 -21.73
CA ALA A 132 10.16 -27.80 -22.38
C ALA A 132 9.12 -27.76 -23.51
N MET A 133 7.98 -27.09 -23.32
CA MET A 133 6.96 -26.92 -24.35
C MET A 133 7.48 -26.06 -25.52
N ASN A 134 8.20 -24.97 -25.24
CA ASN A 134 8.81 -24.13 -26.28
C ASN A 134 9.95 -24.84 -27.03
N ALA A 135 10.72 -25.69 -26.36
CA ALA A 135 11.73 -26.54 -26.99
C ALA A 135 11.12 -27.69 -27.80
N ALA A 136 9.98 -28.26 -27.36
CA ALA A 136 9.25 -29.30 -28.07
C ALA A 136 8.55 -28.76 -29.34
N ASN A 137 8.07 -27.52 -29.30
CA ASN A 137 7.43 -26.86 -30.44
C ASN A 137 8.41 -26.25 -31.46
N ASN A 138 9.73 -26.27 -31.19
CA ASN A 138 10.77 -25.81 -32.11
C ASN A 138 11.72 -26.95 -32.49
N PRO A 139 11.78 -27.39 -33.77
CA PRO A 139 12.65 -28.50 -34.18
C PRO A 139 14.16 -28.22 -34.00
N ASN A 140 14.58 -26.96 -33.91
CA ASN A 140 15.95 -26.56 -33.53
C ASN A 140 16.14 -26.30 -32.01
N GLY A 141 15.06 -26.31 -31.22
CA GLY A 141 15.08 -26.02 -29.78
C GLY A 141 15.49 -27.21 -28.92
N ALA A 142 15.23 -28.44 -29.37
CA ALA A 142 15.59 -29.67 -28.65
C ALA A 142 17.12 -29.84 -28.47
N VAL A 143 17.92 -29.44 -29.46
CA VAL A 143 19.39 -29.49 -29.40
C VAL A 143 19.94 -28.49 -28.38
N ASN A 144 19.40 -27.27 -28.34
CA ASN A 144 19.79 -26.26 -27.35
C ASN A 144 19.28 -26.60 -25.94
N ALA A 145 18.09 -27.19 -25.81
CA ALA A 145 17.54 -27.66 -24.53
C ALA A 145 18.37 -28.81 -23.95
N PHE A 146 18.81 -29.76 -24.80
CA PHE A 146 19.69 -30.86 -24.38
C PHE A 146 21.09 -30.36 -23.99
N MET A 147 21.64 -29.39 -24.73
CA MET A 147 22.92 -28.75 -24.40
C MET A 147 22.83 -27.94 -23.11
N GLY A 148 21.72 -27.23 -22.88
CA GLY A 148 21.44 -26.50 -21.64
C GLY A 148 21.21 -27.41 -20.44
N MET A 149 20.56 -28.56 -20.62
CA MET A 149 20.35 -29.55 -19.56
C MET A 149 21.64 -30.30 -19.20
N GLY A 150 22.51 -30.60 -20.17
CA GLY A 150 23.84 -31.17 -19.92
C GLY A 150 24.77 -30.20 -19.18
N MET A 151 24.70 -28.90 -19.50
CA MET A 151 25.46 -27.86 -18.81
C MET A 151 24.89 -27.54 -17.42
N ALA A 152 23.55 -27.54 -17.28
CA ALA A 152 22.87 -27.40 -15.99
C ALA A 152 23.11 -28.61 -15.07
N GLY A 153 23.20 -29.83 -15.58
CA GLY A 153 23.57 -31.01 -14.81
C GLY A 153 24.98 -30.91 -14.22
N ASN A 154 25.92 -30.36 -14.98
CA ASN A 154 27.30 -30.13 -14.52
C ASN A 154 27.39 -28.95 -13.52
N MET A 155 26.58 -27.91 -13.70
CA MET A 155 26.45 -26.79 -12.74
C MET A 155 25.72 -27.19 -11.46
N MET A 156 24.67 -28.01 -11.52
CA MET A 156 23.90 -28.44 -10.35
C MET A 156 24.67 -29.46 -9.52
N GLY A 157 25.51 -30.30 -10.15
CA GLY A 157 26.48 -31.14 -9.45
C GLY A 157 27.53 -30.34 -8.67
N ASN A 158 28.02 -29.24 -9.25
CA ASN A 158 28.98 -28.35 -8.59
C ASN A 158 28.32 -27.45 -7.53
N THR A 159 27.06 -27.05 -7.73
CA THR A 159 26.27 -26.24 -6.77
C THR A 159 25.79 -27.08 -5.58
N ALA A 160 25.47 -28.36 -5.77
CA ALA A 160 25.18 -29.30 -4.69
C ALA A 160 26.41 -29.56 -3.81
N ALA A 161 27.61 -29.66 -4.41
CA ALA A 161 28.87 -29.74 -3.67
C ALA A 161 29.16 -28.45 -2.86
N LEU A 162 28.86 -27.28 -3.44
CA LEU A 162 29.00 -25.98 -2.75
C LEU A 162 27.99 -25.82 -1.58
N PHE A 163 26.76 -26.29 -1.75
CA PHE A 163 25.73 -26.28 -0.71
C PHE A 163 26.04 -27.25 0.44
N GLN A 164 26.61 -28.43 0.13
CA GLN A 164 27.08 -29.38 1.13
C GLN A 164 28.31 -28.85 1.90
N GLN A 165 29.20 -28.11 1.23
CA GLN A 165 30.34 -27.44 1.86
C GLN A 165 29.91 -26.25 2.74
N GLY A 166 28.83 -25.54 2.39
CA GLY A 166 28.23 -24.48 3.22
C GLY A 166 27.58 -25.00 4.50
N MET A 167 26.95 -26.19 4.45
CA MET A 167 26.36 -26.83 5.64
C MET A 167 27.42 -27.36 6.62
N ALA A 168 28.57 -27.83 6.14
CA ALA A 168 29.67 -28.27 7.00
C ALA A 168 30.36 -27.11 7.75
N GLN A 169 30.31 -25.89 7.19
CA GLN A 169 30.95 -24.72 7.80
C GLN A 169 30.13 -24.09 8.94
N GLN A 170 28.80 -24.30 8.97
CA GLN A 170 27.96 -23.89 10.11
C GLN A 170 28.10 -24.80 11.34
N GLN A 171 28.61 -26.03 11.17
CA GLN A 171 28.77 -26.96 12.29
C GLN A 171 30.11 -26.79 13.05
N TYR A 172 31.09 -26.09 12.47
CA TYR A 172 32.41 -25.87 13.10
C TYR A 172 32.56 -24.56 13.88
N GLN A 173 31.59 -23.63 13.81
CA GLN A 173 31.63 -22.35 14.54
C GLN A 173 30.97 -22.38 15.94
N GLN A 174 30.45 -23.53 16.39
CA GLN A 174 29.87 -23.67 17.74
C GLN A 174 30.83 -24.29 18.79
N ALA A 175 32.09 -24.59 18.45
CA ALA A 175 32.96 -25.39 19.33
C ALA A 175 34.02 -24.61 20.13
N GLN A 176 34.23 -23.30 19.97
CA GLN A 176 35.20 -22.56 20.79
C GLN A 176 34.79 -21.10 21.01
N GLN A 177 34.28 -20.77 22.22
CA GLN A 177 34.83 -19.73 23.10
C GLN A 177 33.95 -19.52 24.37
N PRO A 178 34.53 -18.96 25.46
CA PRO A 178 34.24 -19.37 26.83
C PRO A 178 33.03 -18.70 27.50
N ALA A 179 32.60 -19.32 28.60
CA ALA A 179 31.39 -19.06 29.38
C ALA A 179 31.13 -17.57 29.72
N PRO A 180 29.91 -17.05 29.48
CA PRO A 180 29.43 -15.82 30.10
C PRO A 180 28.95 -16.10 31.54
N ALA A 181 29.33 -15.20 32.44
CA ALA A 181 28.86 -15.11 33.82
C ALA A 181 27.32 -15.00 33.91
N PRO A 182 26.69 -15.42 35.02
CA PRO A 182 25.24 -15.44 35.15
C PRO A 182 24.68 -14.02 35.19
N ALA A 183 24.00 -13.63 34.11
CA ALA A 183 23.14 -12.45 34.06
C ALA A 183 21.68 -12.87 34.32
N PRO A 184 20.87 -11.99 34.95
CA PRO A 184 19.70 -12.38 35.73
C PRO A 184 18.55 -12.92 34.87
N ALA A 185 17.77 -13.81 35.49
CA ALA A 185 16.64 -14.53 34.92
C ALA A 185 15.70 -13.65 34.07
N PRO A 186 15.29 -14.08 32.87
CA PRO A 186 14.18 -13.45 32.17
C PRO A 186 12.91 -13.66 32.99
N ALA A 187 12.20 -12.56 33.22
CA ALA A 187 10.90 -12.52 33.89
C ALA A 187 9.91 -13.51 33.23
N PRO A 188 9.02 -14.14 34.01
CA PRO A 188 8.13 -15.18 33.52
C PRO A 188 7.20 -14.65 32.44
N ALA A 189 7.09 -15.38 31.32
CA ALA A 189 6.07 -15.13 30.31
C ALA A 189 4.67 -15.32 30.93
N ASP A 190 3.86 -14.26 30.91
CA ASP A 190 2.46 -14.24 31.37
C ASP A 190 1.59 -15.25 30.62
N GLY A 191 1.56 -16.49 31.09
CA GLY A 191 0.56 -17.49 30.73
C GLY A 191 -0.80 -17.12 31.33
N TRP A 192 -1.88 -17.29 30.58
CA TRP A 192 -3.24 -17.03 31.09
C TRP A 192 -3.97 -18.33 31.38
N LYS A 193 -4.79 -18.32 32.43
CA LYS A 193 -5.61 -19.48 32.81
C LYS A 193 -6.88 -19.50 31.96
N CYS A 194 -7.05 -20.55 31.18
CA CYS A 194 -8.25 -20.77 30.39
C CYS A 194 -9.40 -21.26 31.25
N SER A 195 -10.63 -20.95 30.85
CA SER A 195 -11.87 -21.44 31.48
C SER A 195 -11.96 -22.96 31.55
N CYS A 196 -11.26 -23.68 30.68
CA CYS A 196 -11.13 -25.14 30.70
C CYS A 196 -10.08 -25.66 31.70
N GLY A 197 -9.51 -24.79 32.55
CA GLY A 197 -8.59 -25.14 33.63
C GLY A 197 -7.09 -25.10 33.28
N ASN A 198 -6.73 -24.97 32.00
CA ASN A 198 -5.34 -25.03 31.53
C ASN A 198 -4.66 -23.66 31.46
N THR A 199 -3.38 -23.58 31.82
CA THR A 199 -2.55 -22.38 31.60
C THR A 199 -1.98 -22.42 30.18
N VAL A 200 -2.18 -21.35 29.41
CA VAL A 200 -1.82 -21.27 27.99
C VAL A 200 -0.92 -20.07 27.72
N SER A 201 0.09 -20.26 26.88
CA SER A 201 0.89 -19.21 26.24
C SER A 201 0.44 -19.03 24.78
N GLY A 202 -0.32 -17.97 24.50
CA GLY A 202 -0.85 -17.69 23.15
C GLY A 202 -2.20 -16.94 23.16
N ASN A 203 -2.71 -16.54 22.00
CA ASN A 203 -3.98 -15.79 21.89
C ASN A 203 -5.24 -16.67 21.96
N PHE A 204 -5.09 -17.99 21.82
CA PHE A 204 -6.17 -18.97 21.83
C PHE A 204 -5.75 -20.21 22.61
N CYS A 205 -6.68 -20.85 23.32
CA CYS A 205 -6.44 -22.10 24.01
C CYS A 205 -6.43 -23.27 23.01
N PRO A 206 -5.31 -24.01 22.85
CA PRO A 206 -5.25 -25.15 21.94
C PRO A 206 -6.18 -26.31 22.34
N ASN A 207 -6.61 -26.37 23.60
CA ASN A 207 -7.48 -27.44 24.11
C ASN A 207 -8.98 -27.18 23.97
N CYS A 208 -9.43 -25.92 23.86
CA CYS A 208 -10.87 -25.62 23.79
C CYS A 208 -11.23 -24.47 22.84
N GLY A 209 -10.27 -23.90 22.11
CA GLY A 209 -10.48 -22.82 21.15
C GLY A 209 -10.82 -21.46 21.77
N SER A 210 -10.95 -21.37 23.10
CA SER A 210 -11.28 -20.11 23.77
C SER A 210 -10.21 -19.06 23.57
N LYS A 211 -10.60 -17.83 23.20
CA LYS A 211 -9.70 -16.69 23.04
C LYS A 211 -9.19 -16.21 24.40
N LYS A 212 -7.94 -15.74 24.45
CA LYS A 212 -7.36 -15.10 25.63
C LYS A 212 -8.29 -13.98 26.12
N PRO A 213 -8.70 -13.98 27.40
CA PRO A 213 -9.52 -12.91 27.96
C PRO A 213 -8.87 -11.56 27.70
N ALA A 214 -9.67 -10.59 27.26
CA ALA A 214 -9.15 -9.25 26.98
C ALA A 214 -8.49 -8.69 28.25
N PRO A 215 -7.27 -8.12 28.15
CA PRO A 215 -6.62 -7.54 29.30
C PRO A 215 -7.50 -6.42 29.88
N ALA A 216 -7.58 -6.36 31.21
CA ALA A 216 -8.33 -5.30 31.90
C ALA A 216 -7.84 -3.92 31.41
N GLY A 217 -8.66 -3.23 30.62
CA GLY A 217 -8.30 -1.95 30.01
C GLY A 217 -8.48 -1.83 28.49
N SER A 218 -8.84 -2.92 27.78
CA SER A 218 -9.21 -2.82 26.36
C SER A 218 -10.50 -2.01 26.17
N TRP A 219 -10.49 -1.04 25.27
CA TRP A 219 -11.66 -0.26 24.87
C TRP A 219 -11.86 -0.34 23.36
N LYS A 220 -13.13 -0.31 22.93
CA LYS A 220 -13.48 -0.28 21.51
C LYS A 220 -13.49 1.16 21.04
N CYS A 221 -12.66 1.45 20.05
CA CYS A 221 -12.60 2.75 19.42
C CYS A 221 -13.81 2.96 18.48
N SER A 222 -14.18 4.22 18.25
CA SER A 222 -15.19 4.62 17.27
C SER A 222 -14.90 4.11 15.85
N CYS A 223 -13.65 3.82 15.51
CA CYS A 223 -13.25 3.21 14.23
C CYS A 223 -13.44 1.67 14.18
N GLY A 224 -14.04 1.07 15.20
CA GLY A 224 -14.33 -0.36 15.27
C GLY A 224 -13.23 -1.24 15.86
N ASN A 225 -12.01 -0.71 16.03
CA ASN A 225 -10.85 -1.46 16.53
C ASN A 225 -10.76 -1.47 18.07
N GLU A 226 -10.27 -2.56 18.64
CA GLU A 226 -9.95 -2.65 20.07
C GLU A 226 -8.55 -2.08 20.34
N ALA A 227 -8.45 -1.22 21.34
CA ALA A 227 -7.20 -0.57 21.76
C ALA A 227 -6.97 -0.77 23.26
N THR A 228 -5.71 -0.88 23.68
CA THR A 228 -5.32 -1.12 25.08
C THR A 228 -4.61 0.07 25.73
N GLY A 229 -4.19 1.08 24.95
CA GLY A 229 -3.54 2.31 25.42
C GLY A 229 -4.47 3.51 25.54
N ASN A 230 -3.92 4.69 25.85
CA ASN A 230 -4.69 5.95 25.92
C ASN A 230 -5.18 6.44 24.54
N PHE A 231 -4.60 5.93 23.45
CA PHE A 231 -4.94 6.28 22.07
C PHE A 231 -5.12 5.02 21.23
N CYS A 232 -5.98 5.09 20.23
CA CYS A 232 -6.19 4.02 19.27
C CYS A 232 -4.98 3.93 18.32
N PRO A 233 -4.33 2.77 18.18
CA PRO A 233 -3.17 2.62 17.30
C PRO A 233 -3.51 2.78 15.81
N ASN A 234 -4.78 2.62 15.42
CA ASN A 234 -5.21 2.72 14.02
C ASN A 234 -5.69 4.11 13.60
N CYS A 235 -6.17 4.95 14.51
CA CYS A 235 -6.75 6.24 14.15
C CYS A 235 -6.35 7.40 15.08
N GLY A 236 -5.51 7.17 16.08
CA GLY A 236 -5.04 8.20 17.01
C GLY A 236 -6.10 8.75 17.96
N ASN A 237 -7.36 8.30 17.89
CA ASN A 237 -8.42 8.77 18.79
C ASN A 237 -8.11 8.43 20.24
N LYS A 238 -8.37 9.37 21.15
CA LYS A 238 -8.20 9.17 22.60
C LYS A 238 -9.25 8.19 23.12
N ARG A 239 -8.86 7.37 24.10
CA ARG A 239 -9.77 6.53 24.87
C ARG A 239 -10.93 7.38 25.42
N PRO A 240 -12.20 6.94 25.24
CA PRO A 240 -13.34 7.59 25.87
C PRO A 240 -13.15 7.64 27.39
N ASP A 241 -13.30 8.83 27.97
CA ASP A 241 -13.15 9.01 29.40
C ASP A 241 -14.25 8.18 30.11
N ALA A 242 -13.82 7.24 30.95
CA ALA A 242 -14.74 6.38 31.70
C ALA A 242 -15.62 7.24 32.63
N GLU A 243 -16.94 7.04 32.52
CA GLU A 243 -17.93 7.65 33.41
C GLU A 243 -17.60 7.30 34.87
N TRP A 244 -17.60 8.30 35.74
CA TRP A 244 -17.41 8.10 37.17
C TRP A 244 -18.49 8.83 37.95
N LYS A 245 -18.93 8.24 39.05
CA LYS A 245 -19.93 8.83 39.95
C LYS A 245 -19.21 9.59 41.05
N CYS A 246 -19.47 10.89 41.14
CA CYS A 246 -18.94 11.72 42.22
C CYS A 246 -19.65 11.40 43.54
N SER A 247 -19.01 11.71 44.67
CA SER A 247 -19.62 11.59 46.01
C SER A 247 -20.91 12.39 46.16
N CYS A 248 -21.12 13.44 45.35
CA CYS A 248 -22.38 14.19 45.26
C CYS A 248 -23.47 13.49 44.42
N GLY A 249 -23.23 12.28 43.92
CA GLY A 249 -24.18 11.46 43.16
C GLY A 249 -24.21 11.70 41.64
N THR A 250 -23.52 12.73 41.13
CA THR A 250 -23.50 13.09 39.70
C THR A 250 -22.56 12.18 38.90
N VAL A 251 -22.99 11.72 37.71
CA VAL A 251 -22.16 10.96 36.77
C VAL A 251 -21.42 11.92 35.84
N ASN A 252 -20.09 11.79 35.76
CA ASN A 252 -19.21 12.73 35.08
C ASN A 252 -18.33 12.06 34.03
N LYS A 253 -18.06 12.77 32.93
CA LYS A 253 -17.09 12.43 31.88
C LYS A 253 -15.99 13.48 31.89
N GLY A 254 -14.84 13.16 32.51
CA GLY A 254 -13.72 14.09 32.66
C GLY A 254 -13.06 14.02 34.04
N ASN A 255 -12.11 14.92 34.31
CA ASN A 255 -11.31 14.90 35.54
C ASN A 255 -11.99 15.57 36.76
N PHE A 256 -13.07 16.33 36.54
CA PHE A 256 -13.75 17.11 37.58
C PHE A 256 -15.26 16.88 37.51
N CYS A 257 -15.92 16.98 38.67
CA CYS A 257 -17.37 16.90 38.76
C CYS A 257 -18.01 18.19 38.24
N SER A 258 -18.93 18.08 37.29
CA SER A 258 -19.69 19.19 36.70
C SER A 258 -20.59 19.92 37.71
N ASN A 259 -21.04 19.22 38.76
CA ASN A 259 -21.88 19.78 39.81
C ASN A 259 -21.07 20.42 40.96
N CYS A 260 -20.16 19.67 41.58
CA CYS A 260 -19.47 20.12 42.81
C CYS A 260 -17.96 20.39 42.65
N GLY A 261 -17.40 20.30 41.44
CA GLY A 261 -15.99 20.62 41.18
C GLY A 261 -14.94 19.63 41.72
N ASN A 262 -15.35 18.60 42.48
CA ASN A 262 -14.42 17.61 43.02
C ASN A 262 -13.68 16.86 41.91
N LYS A 263 -12.37 16.62 42.11
CA LYS A 263 -11.55 15.81 41.22
C LYS A 263 -11.98 14.33 41.30
N LYS A 264 -11.88 13.63 40.18
CA LYS A 264 -12.01 12.16 40.11
C LYS A 264 -11.04 11.50 41.11
N GLN A 265 -11.59 10.77 42.08
CA GLN A 265 -10.81 9.94 43.01
C GLN A 265 -10.33 8.67 42.32
#